data_AF-E7GAI8-F1
#
_entry.id   AF-E7GAI8-F1
#
_cell.length_a   1.000
_cell.length_b   1.000
_cell.length_c   1.000
_cell.angle_alpha   90.00
_cell.angle_beta   90.00
_cell.angle_gamma   90.00
#
_symmetry.space_group_name_H-M   'P 1'
#
loop_
_entity.id
_entity.type
_entity.pdbx_description
1 polymer ?
#
loop_
_entity_poly.entity_id
_entity_poly.type
_entity_poly.pdbx_seq_one_letter_code
_entity_poly.pdbx_strand_id
1 'polypeptide(L)'
;MNAGVSNVDIEANYHLTYTYLKEKPGLLDMMPSDMDLSCMYSKPETIRKAIDYILDHYQDIETYLMNCGLSSQYINKLKNKLL
;
A
#
# COMPACT_ATOMS: atom_id res chain seq x y z
N MET A 1 12.36 2.21 7.16
CA MET A 1 11.18 2.58 7.97
C MET A 1 10.50 3.78 7.32
N ASN A 2 9.19 3.70 7.07
CA ASN A 2 8.41 4.78 6.47
C ASN A 2 7.61 5.47 7.56
N ALA A 3 7.92 6.73 7.86
CA ALA A 3 7.28 7.46 8.97
C ALA A 3 7.28 6.64 10.29
N GLY A 4 8.34 5.87 10.56
CA GLY A 4 8.45 5.03 11.75
C GLY A 4 7.74 3.67 11.71
N VAL A 5 7.05 3.34 10.60
CA VAL A 5 6.30 2.08 10.45
C VAL A 5 7.16 1.01 9.76
N SER A 6 7.02 -0.25 10.20
CA SER A 6 7.71 -1.40 9.60
C SER A 6 7.00 -1.91 8.34
N ASN A 7 7.71 -2.60 7.45
CA ASN A 7 7.11 -3.19 6.26
C ASN A 7 6.06 -4.26 6.62
N VAL A 8 6.27 -4.99 7.72
CA VAL A 8 5.33 -6.01 8.20
C VAL A 8 3.99 -5.39 8.60
N ASP A 9 4.02 -4.24 9.29
CA ASP A 9 2.80 -3.54 9.68
C ASP A 9 2.03 -3.02 8.46
N ILE A 10 2.76 -2.53 7.44
CA ILE A 10 2.17 -2.08 6.18
C ILE A 10 1.49 -3.25 5.45
N GLU A 11 2.16 -4.40 5.36
CA GLU A 11 1.62 -5.62 4.74
C GLU A 11 0.38 -6.14 5.48
N ALA A 12 0.42 -6.16 6.81
CA ALA A 12 -0.71 -6.58 7.64
C ALA A 12 -1.92 -5.66 7.44
N ASN A 13 -1.72 -4.34 7.46
CA ASN A 13 -2.79 -3.37 7.21
C ASN A 13 -3.35 -3.47 5.78
N TYR A 14 -2.48 -3.68 4.78
CA TYR A 14 -2.91 -3.90 3.41
C TYR A 14 -3.81 -5.14 3.29
N HIS A 15 -3.44 -6.23 3.97
CA HIS A 15 -4.21 -7.47 3.97
C HIS A 15 -5.61 -7.33 4.60
N LEU A 16 -5.78 -6.47 5.62
CA LEU A 16 -7.08 -6.24 6.26
C LEU A 16 -8.18 -5.82 5.26
N THR A 17 -7.83 -5.06 4.23
CA THR A 17 -8.79 -4.65 3.20
C THR A 17 -9.39 -5.87 2.49
N TYR A 18 -8.57 -6.89 2.19
CA TYR A 18 -9.07 -8.13 1.61
C TYR A 18 -9.98 -8.89 2.58
N THR A 19 -9.60 -8.98 3.86
CA THR A 19 -10.43 -9.64 4.89
C THR A 19 -11.83 -9.03 4.95
N TYR A 20 -11.93 -7.69 5.00
CA TYR A 20 -13.23 -7.01 5.04
C TYR A 20 -14.03 -7.11 3.74
N LEU A 21 -13.37 -7.08 2.57
CA LEU A 21 -14.05 -7.26 1.29
C LEU A 21 -14.67 -8.65 1.16
N LYS A 22 -13.99 -9.69 1.67
CA LYS A 22 -14.47 -11.08 1.64
C LYS A 22 -15.71 -11.28 2.52
N GLU A 23 -15.80 -10.59 3.65
CA GLU A 23 -16.93 -10.72 4.58
C GLU A 23 -18.15 -9.89 4.18
N LYS A 24 -18.01 -8.99 3.18
CA LYS A 24 -19.12 -8.16 2.73
C LYS A 24 -20.11 -8.96 1.87
N PRO A 25 -21.33 -9.24 2.35
CA PRO A 25 -22.31 -10.01 1.61
C PRO A 25 -22.72 -9.26 0.34
N GLY A 26 -22.89 -9.97 -0.77
CA GLY A 26 -23.36 -9.41 -2.04
C GLY A 26 -22.35 -8.59 -2.83
N LEU A 27 -21.14 -8.33 -2.30
CA LEU A 27 -20.12 -7.57 -3.03
C LEU A 27 -19.66 -8.34 -4.29
N LEU A 28 -19.42 -9.64 -4.14
CA LEU A 28 -19.02 -10.50 -5.25
C LEU A 28 -20.15 -10.70 -6.26
N ASP A 29 -21.40 -10.66 -5.81
CA ASP A 29 -22.59 -10.79 -6.65
C ASP A 29 -22.86 -9.54 -7.51
N MET A 30 -22.28 -8.39 -7.14
CA MET A 30 -22.31 -7.15 -7.92
C MET A 30 -21.22 -7.09 -9.01
N MET A 31 -20.25 -8.00 -8.98
CA MET A 31 -19.14 -7.99 -9.93
C MET A 31 -19.55 -8.66 -11.24
N PRO A 32 -19.06 -8.18 -12.40
CA PRO A 32 -19.22 -8.87 -13.67
C PRO A 32 -18.74 -10.33 -13.57
N SER A 33 -19.49 -11.26 -14.17
CA SER A 33 -19.19 -12.70 -14.09
C SER A 33 -17.84 -13.10 -14.71
N ASP A 34 -17.29 -12.25 -15.59
CA ASP A 34 -16.01 -12.40 -16.27
C ASP A 34 -14.85 -11.67 -15.56
N MET A 35 -15.12 -10.99 -14.44
CA MET A 35 -14.09 -10.30 -13.68
C MET A 35 -13.19 -11.30 -12.95
N ASP A 36 -11.88 -11.17 -13.15
CA ASP A 36 -10.91 -11.84 -12.29
C ASP A 36 -10.90 -11.18 -10.90
N LEU A 37 -11.57 -11.82 -9.95
CA LEU A 37 -11.63 -11.39 -8.56
C LEU A 37 -10.26 -11.36 -7.89
N SER A 38 -9.23 -12.01 -8.46
CA SER A 38 -7.87 -11.97 -7.91
C SER A 38 -7.30 -10.55 -7.90
N CYS A 39 -7.75 -9.67 -8.80
CA CYS A 39 -7.42 -8.25 -8.84
C CYS A 39 -7.98 -7.46 -7.64
N MET A 40 -9.00 -7.98 -6.97
CA MET A 40 -9.61 -7.36 -5.78
C MET A 40 -8.88 -7.76 -4.49
N TYR A 41 -7.93 -8.69 -4.57
CA TYR A 41 -7.26 -9.23 -3.40
C TYR A 41 -6.05 -8.37 -3.06
N SER A 42 -6.11 -7.69 -1.91
CA SER A 42 -4.96 -7.06 -1.26
C SER A 42 -3.99 -8.11 -0.72
N LYS A 43 -3.38 -8.88 -1.61
CA LYS A 43 -2.38 -9.91 -1.28
C LYS A 43 -1.10 -9.24 -0.79
N PRO A 44 -0.49 -9.69 0.34
CA PRO A 44 0.75 -9.12 0.84
C PRO A 44 1.89 -9.10 -0.20
N GLU A 45 1.94 -10.09 -1.09
CA GLU A 45 2.94 -10.17 -2.15
C GLU A 45 2.85 -9.01 -3.15
N THR A 46 1.65 -8.46 -3.37
CA THR A 46 1.43 -7.35 -4.29
C THR A 46 2.05 -6.07 -3.74
N ILE A 47 1.75 -5.72 -2.49
CA ILE A 47 2.31 -4.52 -1.87
C ILE A 47 3.82 -4.67 -1.62
N ARG A 48 4.29 -5.88 -1.27
CA ARG A 48 5.71 -6.16 -1.10
C ARG A 48 6.49 -5.90 -2.38
N LYS A 49 6.04 -6.40 -3.52
CA LYS A 49 6.68 -6.13 -4.82
C LYS A 49 6.75 -4.64 -5.15
N ALA A 50 5.72 -3.88 -4.82
CA ALA A 50 5.72 -2.43 -5.03
C ALA A 50 6.75 -1.74 -4.11
N ILE A 51 6.81 -2.13 -2.83
CA ILE A 51 7.82 -1.61 -1.89
C ILE A 51 9.23 -1.98 -2.37
N ASP A 52 9.47 -3.24 -2.75
CA ASP A 52 10.76 -3.72 -3.23
C ASP A 52 11.23 -2.93 -4.46
N TYR A 53 10.34 -2.72 -5.44
CA TYR A 53 10.65 -1.90 -6.61
C TYR A 53 11.05 -0.47 -6.23
N ILE A 54 10.33 0.15 -5.29
CA ILE A 54 10.67 1.50 -4.85
C ILE A 54 12.04 1.54 -4.18
N LEU A 55 12.32 0.59 -3.29
CA LEU A 55 13.61 0.53 -2.59
C LEU A 55 14.77 0.22 -3.54
N ASP A 56 14.56 -0.64 -4.54
CA ASP A 56 15.58 -0.96 -5.56
C ASP A 56 15.87 0.23 -6.48
N HIS A 57 14.82 0.92 -6.96
CA HIS A 57 14.98 1.99 -7.95
C HIS A 57 15.31 3.37 -7.34
N TYR A 58 14.81 3.65 -6.14
CA TYR A 58 14.92 4.97 -5.50
C TYR A 58 15.71 4.93 -4.18
N GLN A 59 16.24 3.79 -3.76
CA GLN A 59 16.98 3.56 -2.51
C GLN A 59 16.09 3.62 -1.24
N ASP A 60 15.20 4.59 -1.16
CA ASP A 60 14.24 4.75 -0.08
C ASP A 60 12.94 5.44 -0.52
N ILE A 61 11.94 5.40 0.35
CA ILE A 61 10.61 5.98 0.07
C ILE A 61 10.65 7.50 0.03
N GLU A 62 11.53 8.17 0.77
CA GLU A 62 11.59 9.63 0.76
C GLU A 62 12.10 10.15 -0.58
N THR A 63 13.12 9.51 -1.12
CA THR A 63 13.66 9.75 -2.46
C THR A 63 12.62 9.48 -3.53
N TYR A 64 11.83 8.42 -3.41
CA TYR A 64 10.69 8.17 -4.30
C TYR A 64 9.65 9.30 -4.24
N LEU A 65 9.25 9.73 -3.05
CA LEU A 65 8.27 10.81 -2.88
C LEU A 65 8.80 12.14 -3.45
N MET A 66 10.09 12.44 -3.28
CA MET A 66 10.73 13.59 -3.90
C MET A 66 10.75 13.49 -5.42
N ASN A 67 11.00 12.30 -5.99
CA ASN A 67 10.88 12.06 -7.43
C ASN A 67 9.45 12.23 -7.95
N CYS A 68 8.44 11.98 -7.11
CA CYS A 68 7.04 12.32 -7.42
C CYS A 68 6.72 13.82 -7.32
N GLY A 69 7.68 14.68 -6.99
CA GLY A 69 7.52 16.14 -6.90
C GLY A 69 7.17 16.66 -5.51
N LEU A 70 7.22 15.84 -4.46
CA LEU A 70 7.00 16.30 -3.09
C LEU A 70 8.27 16.96 -2.53
N SER A 71 8.13 18.13 -1.91
CA SER A 71 9.27 18.75 -1.22
C SER A 71 9.57 18.03 0.09
N SER A 72 10.86 18.00 0.47
CA SER A 72 11.31 17.46 1.75
C SER A 72 10.62 18.14 2.95
N GLN A 73 10.30 19.43 2.85
CA GLN A 73 9.54 20.15 3.87
C GLN A 73 8.14 19.56 4.07
N TYR A 74 7.43 19.23 3.00
CA TYR A 74 6.11 18.59 3.09
C TYR A 74 6.21 17.16 3.62
N ILE A 75 7.21 16.39 3.18
CA ILE A 75 7.45 15.03 3.67
C ILE A 75 7.69 15.02 5.18
N ASN A 76 8.54 15.92 5.69
CA ASN A 76 8.81 16.05 7.12
C ASN A 76 7.59 16.51 7.91
N LYS A 77 6.79 17.43 7.35
CA LYS A 77 5.52 17.84 7.97
C LYS A 77 4.53 16.68 8.09
N LEU A 78 4.48 15.80 7.10
CA LEU A 78 3.63 14.60 7.15
C LEU A 78 4.13 13.59 8.18
N LYS A 79 5.44 13.31 8.22
CA LYS A 79 6.04 12.41 9.22
C LYS A 79 5.72 12.88 10.65
N ASN A 80 5.91 14.16 10.94
CA ASN A 80 5.64 14.74 12.27
C ASN A 80 4.16 14.74 12.67
N LYS A 81 3.23 14.61 11.71
CA LYS A 81 1.80 14.54 11.99
C LYS A 81 1.34 13.11 12.29
N LEU A 82 2.06 12.12 11.76
CA LEU A 82 1.69 10.70 11.80
C LEU A 82 2.43 9.91 12.89
N LEU A 83 3.56 10.44 13.36
CA LEU A 83 4.27 10.01 14.57
C LEU A 83 3.57 10.58 15.82
#